data_AF-A0ABD1GWI3-F1
#
_entry.id   AF-A0ABD1GWI3-F1
#
_cell.length_a   1.000
_cell.length_b   1.000
_cell.length_c   1.000
_cell.angle_alpha   90.00
_cell.angle_beta   90.00
_cell.angle_gamma   90.00
#
_symmetry.space_group_name_H-M   'P 1'
#
loop_
_entity.id
_entity.type
_entity.pdbx_description
1 polymer ?
#
loop_
_entity_poly.entity_id
_entity_poly.type
_entity_poly.pdbx_seq_one_letter_code
_entity_poly.pdbx_strand_id
1 'polypeptide(L)'
;MDCISLRERYSQFPSAVFCKTDSCSCGQGCSLHQLNVSGCHQIGDAGIIAIARRSPDLNSLDISVLQNMGYNSIYDGTRKCTLLESCHMVYCPGITEAGVATIVATCTRLKNILVEKWKVNSRTKRRAGSIISYLCVDL
;
A
#
# COMPACT_ATOMS: atom_id res chain seq x y z
N MET A 1 -15.49 -3.40 -19.71
CA MET A 1 -16.12 -2.08 -19.67
C MET A 1 -16.26 -1.63 -18.22
N ASP A 2 -15.52 -0.69 -17.63
CA ASP A 2 -14.30 0.02 -17.96
C ASP A 2 -13.75 0.52 -16.60
N CYS A 3 -12.48 0.27 -16.30
CA CYS A 3 -11.79 0.75 -15.08
C CYS A 3 -11.52 2.27 -15.14
N ILE A 4 -12.50 3.07 -15.57
CA ILE A 4 -12.37 4.51 -15.78
C ILE A 4 -12.84 5.32 -14.55
N SER A 5 -13.59 4.73 -13.62
CA SER A 5 -14.41 5.53 -12.70
C SER A 5 -13.75 6.06 -11.41
N LEU A 6 -12.41 6.11 -11.31
CA LEU A 6 -11.74 6.85 -10.23
C LEU A 6 -10.82 7.98 -10.68
N ARG A 7 -10.55 8.09 -12.00
CA ARG A 7 -9.85 9.26 -12.56
C ARG A 7 -10.65 10.55 -12.36
N GLU A 8 -11.98 10.47 -12.29
CA GLU A 8 -12.84 11.65 -12.07
C GLU A 8 -13.06 12.00 -10.59
N ARG A 9 -13.03 11.03 -9.67
CA ARG A 9 -13.18 11.29 -8.21
C ARG A 9 -11.88 11.62 -7.48
N TYR A 10 -10.72 11.21 -8.01
CA TYR A 10 -9.39 11.59 -7.53
C TYR A 10 -8.64 12.49 -8.53
N SER A 11 -9.38 13.24 -9.34
CA SER A 11 -8.91 14.22 -10.33
C SER A 11 -8.03 15.36 -9.77
N GLN A 12 -7.83 15.42 -8.46
CA GLN A 12 -6.87 16.33 -7.79
C GLN A 12 -5.42 15.82 -7.78
N PHE A 13 -5.15 14.57 -8.17
CA PHE A 13 -3.81 13.99 -8.15
C PHE A 13 -3.40 13.54 -9.57
N PRO A 14 -2.85 14.43 -10.42
CA PRO A 14 -2.27 14.05 -11.71
C PRO A 14 -0.98 13.22 -11.57
N SER A 15 -1.14 11.91 -11.37
CA SER A 15 -0.19 10.83 -11.70
C SER A 15 -1.00 9.53 -11.66
N ALA A 16 -0.86 8.65 -12.63
CA ALA A 16 -1.80 7.55 -12.91
C ALA A 16 -2.04 6.60 -11.71
N VAL A 17 -3.09 6.86 -10.94
CA VAL A 17 -3.59 5.95 -9.89
C VAL A 17 -4.38 4.83 -10.56
N PHE A 18 -3.83 3.62 -10.57
CA PHE A 18 -4.53 2.45 -11.08
C PHE A 18 -5.24 1.74 -9.93
N CYS A 19 -6.54 1.95 -9.86
CA CYS A 19 -7.47 1.28 -8.96
C CYS A 19 -8.15 0.14 -9.70
N LYS A 20 -7.94 -1.12 -9.28
CA LYS A 20 -8.73 -2.25 -9.80
C LYS A 20 -9.81 -2.58 -8.78
N THR A 21 -11.05 -2.26 -9.16
CA THR A 21 -12.25 -2.57 -8.37
C THR A 21 -13.02 -3.66 -9.09
N ASP A 22 -13.45 -4.66 -8.34
CA ASP A 22 -14.27 -5.75 -8.82
C ASP A 22 -15.73 -5.23 -8.84
N SER A 23 -16.14 -4.62 -9.96
CA SER A 23 -17.51 -4.20 -10.25
C SER A 23 -18.17 -3.24 -9.23
N CYS A 24 -18.01 -1.92 -9.40
CA CYS A 24 -18.76 -0.92 -8.62
C CYS A 24 -20.16 -0.65 -9.20
N SER A 25 -21.21 -0.91 -8.41
CA SER A 25 -22.54 -0.34 -8.57
C SER A 25 -22.58 1.05 -7.91
N CYS A 26 -22.92 2.09 -8.68
CA CYS A 26 -22.97 3.48 -8.21
C CYS A 26 -23.96 3.66 -7.05
N GLY A 27 -23.47 3.82 -5.81
CA GLY A 27 -24.30 4.24 -4.67
C GLY A 27 -23.68 4.01 -3.29
N GLN A 28 -22.83 3.00 -3.14
CA GLN A 28 -22.10 2.70 -1.90
C GLN A 28 -20.62 2.48 -2.21
N GLY A 29 -19.75 2.75 -1.23
CA GLY A 29 -18.30 2.82 -1.41
C GLY A 29 -17.75 1.65 -2.24
N CYS A 30 -16.96 1.97 -3.26
CA CYS A 30 -16.26 0.96 -4.05
C CYS A 30 -15.33 0.15 -3.14
N SER A 31 -15.58 -1.15 -3.01
CA SER A 31 -14.63 -2.08 -2.39
C SER A 31 -13.43 -2.23 -3.33
N LEU A 32 -12.38 -1.49 -3.02
CA LEU A 32 -11.10 -1.55 -3.70
C LEU A 32 -10.36 -2.78 -3.19
N HIS A 33 -10.05 -3.73 -4.08
CA HIS A 33 -9.25 -4.91 -3.72
C HIS A 33 -7.79 -4.74 -4.13
N GLN A 34 -7.50 -3.98 -5.19
CA GLN A 34 -6.12 -3.72 -5.61
C GLN A 34 -5.90 -2.23 -5.88
N LEU A 35 -4.88 -1.66 -5.25
CA LEU A 35 -4.48 -0.27 -5.42
C LEU A 35 -3.01 -0.19 -5.80
N ASN A 36 -2.73 0.46 -6.92
CA ASN A 36 -1.38 0.83 -7.31
C ASN A 36 -1.28 2.35 -7.44
N VAL A 37 -0.44 2.95 -6.58
CA VAL A 37 -0.09 4.37 -6.57
C VAL A 37 1.42 4.56 -6.67
N SER A 38 2.13 3.57 -7.21
CA SER A 38 3.57 3.66 -7.36
C SER A 38 3.97 4.85 -8.25
N GLY A 39 5.03 5.56 -7.87
CA GLY A 39 5.51 6.76 -8.58
C GLY A 39 4.57 7.98 -8.50
N CYS A 40 3.49 7.93 -7.72
CA CYS A 40 2.57 9.05 -7.57
C CYS A 40 3.06 10.04 -6.51
N HIS A 41 3.99 10.94 -6.87
CA HIS A 41 4.60 11.90 -5.94
C HIS A 41 3.61 12.85 -5.25
N GLN A 42 2.41 13.03 -5.79
CA GLN A 42 1.36 13.86 -5.20
C GLN A 42 0.53 13.14 -4.14
N ILE A 43 0.62 11.81 -4.08
CA ILE A 43 0.00 11.02 -3.03
C ILE A 43 0.94 11.01 -1.84
N GLY A 44 0.57 11.79 -0.82
CA GLY A 44 1.18 11.78 0.49
C GLY A 44 0.29 11.10 1.53
N ASP A 45 0.68 11.28 2.78
CA ASP A 45 0.08 10.67 3.96
C ASP A 45 -1.46 10.70 3.99
N ALA A 46 -2.02 11.89 3.76
CA ALA A 46 -3.46 12.10 3.78
C ALA A 46 -4.20 11.31 2.68
N GLY A 47 -3.57 11.12 1.52
CA GLY A 47 -4.14 10.38 0.40
C GLY A 47 -4.29 8.90 0.75
N ILE A 48 -3.24 8.28 1.28
CA ILE A 48 -3.27 6.87 1.70
C ILE A 48 -4.25 6.65 2.85
N ILE A 49 -4.27 7.52 3.86
CA ILE A 49 -5.22 7.41 4.98
C ILE A 49 -6.67 7.50 4.47
N ALA A 50 -6.94 8.41 3.53
CA ALA A 50 -8.28 8.56 2.94
C ALA A 50 -8.70 7.30 2.15
N ILE A 51 -7.78 6.72 1.37
CA ILE A 51 -8.06 5.52 0.57
C ILE A 51 -8.28 4.30 1.48
N ALA A 52 -7.41 4.10 2.46
CA ALA A 52 -7.51 3.00 3.42
C ALA A 52 -8.79 3.08 4.27
N ARG A 53 -9.25 4.29 4.62
CA ARG A 53 -10.53 4.49 5.32
C ARG A 53 -11.74 4.10 4.47
N ARG A 54 -11.65 4.27 3.16
CA ARG A 54 -12.75 3.94 2.22
C ARG A 54 -12.68 2.51 1.70
N SER A 55 -11.56 1.82 1.88
CA SER A 55 -11.27 0.53 1.25
C SER A 55 -10.73 -0.48 2.28
N PRO A 56 -11.55 -0.94 3.23
CA PRO A 56 -11.14 -1.95 4.21
C PRO A 56 -10.85 -3.32 3.56
N ASP A 57 -11.45 -3.59 2.40
CA ASP A 57 -11.33 -4.85 1.65
C ASP A 57 -10.12 -4.88 0.70
N LEU A 58 -9.09 -4.08 0.98
CA LEU A 58 -7.90 -4.02 0.14
C LEU A 58 -7.05 -5.27 0.34
N ASN A 59 -6.79 -5.99 -0.74
CA ASN A 59 -5.98 -7.21 -0.76
C ASN A 59 -4.56 -6.94 -1.29
N SER A 60 -4.39 -6.00 -2.24
CA SER A 60 -3.09 -5.66 -2.82
C SER A 60 -2.85 -4.15 -2.80
N LEU A 61 -1.69 -3.74 -2.29
CA LEU A 61 -1.28 -2.34 -2.20
C LEU A 61 0.14 -2.14 -2.73
N ASP A 62 0.30 -1.32 -3.77
CA ASP A 62 1.60 -0.87 -4.24
C ASP A 62 1.75 0.63 -4.04
N ILE A 63 2.72 1.00 -3.22
CA ILE A 63 3.07 2.37 -2.83
C ILE A 63 4.53 2.68 -3.14
N SER A 64 5.13 1.97 -4.09
CA SER A 64 6.55 2.11 -4.39
C SER A 64 6.89 3.50 -4.96
N VAL A 65 8.12 3.99 -4.76
CA VAL A 65 8.61 5.27 -5.32
C VAL A 65 7.81 6.51 -4.82
N LEU A 66 7.24 6.43 -3.62
CA LEU A 66 6.58 7.58 -2.99
C LEU A 66 7.56 8.38 -2.13
N GLN A 67 7.86 9.60 -2.57
CA GLN A 67 8.80 10.50 -1.89
C GLN A 67 8.18 11.28 -0.73
N ASN A 68 6.86 11.51 -0.77
CA ASN A 68 6.15 12.36 0.19
C ASN A 68 5.33 11.57 1.22
N MET A 69 5.77 10.34 1.50
CA MET A 69 5.09 9.39 2.40
C MET A 69 5.92 9.16 3.66
N GLY A 70 5.30 9.35 4.82
CA GLY A 70 5.87 9.08 6.13
C GLY A 70 5.37 7.77 6.76
N TYR A 71 6.09 7.28 7.76
CA TYR A 71 5.75 6.01 8.43
C TYR A 71 4.35 6.02 9.10
N ASN A 72 3.92 7.16 9.64
CA ASN A 72 2.66 7.29 10.38
C ASN A 72 1.44 7.00 9.50
N SER A 73 1.47 7.43 8.23
CA SER A 73 0.33 7.27 7.32
C SER A 73 0.16 5.84 6.82
N ILE A 74 1.29 5.17 6.57
CA ILE A 74 1.30 3.74 6.25
C ILE A 74 0.73 2.97 7.42
N TYR A 75 1.14 3.29 8.63
CA TYR A 75 0.62 2.64 9.82
C TYR A 75 -0.89 2.84 9.98
N ASP A 76 -1.36 4.09 9.96
CA ASP A 76 -2.78 4.39 10.13
C ASP A 76 -3.64 3.87 8.98
N GLY A 77 -3.10 3.85 7.76
CA GLY A 77 -3.75 3.26 6.59
C GLY A 77 -3.85 1.74 6.70
N THR A 78 -2.72 1.05 6.92
CA THR A 78 -2.69 -0.43 6.97
C THR A 78 -3.47 -1.01 8.15
N ARG A 79 -3.62 -0.28 9.27
CA ARG A 79 -4.51 -0.67 10.37
C ARG A 79 -5.96 -0.88 9.95
N LYS A 80 -6.44 -0.13 8.95
CA LYS A 80 -7.81 -0.24 8.44
C LYS A 80 -7.95 -1.37 7.43
N CYS A 81 -6.88 -1.70 6.72
CA CYS A 81 -6.84 -2.76 5.70
C CYS A 81 -6.36 -4.08 6.31
N THR A 82 -7.22 -4.73 7.11
CA THR A 82 -6.89 -6.03 7.75
C THR A 82 -6.90 -7.20 6.79
N LEU A 83 -7.48 -7.02 5.59
CA LEU A 83 -7.57 -8.03 4.54
C LEU A 83 -6.37 -8.05 3.58
N LEU A 84 -5.38 -7.19 3.81
CA LEU A 84 -4.21 -7.05 2.94
C LEU A 84 -3.43 -8.36 2.84
N GLU A 85 -3.27 -8.86 1.62
CA GLU A 85 -2.51 -10.08 1.30
C GLU A 85 -1.16 -9.75 0.67
N SER A 86 -1.08 -8.68 -0.14
CA SER A 86 0.13 -8.27 -0.84
C SER A 86 0.41 -6.78 -0.63
N CYS A 87 1.65 -6.42 -0.27
CA CYS A 87 2.03 -5.01 -0.09
C CYS A 87 3.44 -4.70 -0.60
N HIS A 88 3.59 -3.73 -1.50
CA HIS A 88 4.87 -3.32 -2.04
C HIS A 88 5.20 -1.89 -1.62
N MET A 89 6.38 -1.67 -1.06
CA MET A 89 6.78 -0.36 -0.51
C MET A 89 8.27 -0.05 -0.71
N VAL A 90 8.70 -0.16 -1.97
CA VAL A 90 10.09 -0.01 -2.38
C VAL A 90 10.39 1.45 -2.74
N TYR A 91 11.62 1.92 -2.57
CA TYR A 91 12.03 3.30 -2.90
C TYR A 91 11.24 4.40 -2.18
N CYS A 92 10.76 4.10 -0.97
CA CYS A 92 10.02 5.05 -0.13
C CYS A 92 10.90 5.54 1.04
N PRO A 93 11.58 6.69 0.95
CA PRO A 93 12.56 7.10 1.95
C PRO A 93 11.97 7.30 3.36
N GLY A 94 10.70 7.67 3.48
CA GLY A 94 10.03 7.87 4.77
C GLY A 94 9.57 6.60 5.48
N ILE A 95 9.73 5.42 4.87
CA ILE A 95 9.38 4.14 5.48
C ILE A 95 10.61 3.57 6.18
N THR A 96 10.50 3.40 7.50
CA THR A 96 11.55 2.85 8.35
C THR A 96 11.31 1.38 8.68
N GLU A 97 12.31 0.72 9.27
CA GLU A 97 12.20 -0.66 9.73
C GLU A 97 11.09 -0.90 10.77
N ALA A 98 10.83 0.10 11.62
CA ALA A 98 9.73 0.06 12.58
C ALA A 98 8.38 0.07 11.86
N GLY A 99 8.26 0.86 10.79
CA GLY A 99 7.06 0.87 9.94
C GLY A 99 6.77 -0.52 9.36
N VAL A 100 7.76 -1.14 8.73
CA VAL A 100 7.62 -2.50 8.16
C VAL A 100 7.26 -3.52 9.25
N ALA A 101 7.94 -3.49 10.40
CA ALA A 101 7.65 -4.38 11.52
C ALA A 101 6.20 -4.27 12.00
N THR A 102 5.68 -3.04 12.01
CA THR A 102 4.35 -2.74 12.51
C THR A 102 3.25 -3.17 11.54
N ILE A 103 3.46 -2.99 10.24
CA ILE A 103 2.54 -3.47 9.19
C ILE A 103 2.42 -4.98 9.26
N VAL A 104 3.56 -5.67 9.31
CA VAL A 104 3.61 -7.13 9.45
C VAL A 104 2.89 -7.60 10.73
N ALA A 105 2.99 -6.85 11.81
CA ALA A 105 2.30 -7.17 13.07
C ALA A 105 0.79 -6.86 13.02
N THR A 106 0.37 -5.90 12.20
CA THR A 106 -1.02 -5.43 12.13
C THR A 106 -1.84 -6.20 11.08
N CYS A 107 -1.25 -6.46 9.92
CA CYS A 107 -1.88 -7.19 8.81
C CYS A 107 -1.59 -8.69 8.95
N THR A 108 -2.47 -9.43 9.61
CA THR A 108 -2.29 -10.86 9.86
C THR A 108 -2.53 -11.76 8.65
N ARG A 109 -3.19 -11.25 7.60
CA ARG A 109 -3.47 -11.97 6.34
C ARG A 109 -2.40 -11.75 5.26
N LEU A 110 -1.33 -11.02 5.59
CA LEU A 110 -0.27 -10.69 4.66
C LEU A 110 0.46 -11.96 4.21
N LYS A 111 0.48 -12.20 2.90
CA LYS A 111 1.14 -13.34 2.25
C LYS A 111 2.41 -12.91 1.52
N ASN A 112 2.46 -11.69 1.00
CA ASN A 112 3.60 -11.16 0.28
C ASN A 112 3.85 -9.71 0.66
N ILE A 113 5.09 -9.36 1.02
CA ILE A 113 5.49 -7.97 1.22
C ILE A 113 6.81 -7.70 0.52
N LEU A 114 6.83 -6.72 -0.39
CA LEU A 114 8.04 -6.32 -1.11
C LEU A 114 8.63 -5.06 -0.50
N VAL A 115 9.85 -5.18 0.01
CA VAL A 115 10.58 -4.10 0.68
C VAL A 115 12.05 -4.11 0.31
N GLU A 116 12.73 -3.00 0.59
CA GLU A 116 14.18 -2.94 0.49
C GLU A 116 14.83 -3.71 1.64
N LYS A 117 15.89 -4.48 1.34
CA LYS A 117 16.58 -5.33 2.31
C LYS A 117 17.05 -4.59 3.57
N TRP A 118 17.48 -3.34 3.42
CA TRP A 118 17.97 -2.50 4.52
C TRP A 118 16.85 -1.99 5.45
N LYS A 119 15.58 -2.03 5.01
CA LYS A 119 14.40 -1.62 5.82
C LYS A 119 13.84 -2.75 6.67
N VAL A 120 14.45 -3.94 6.66
CA VAL A 120 13.93 -5.08 7.41
C VAL A 120 14.86 -5.41 8.57
N ASN A 121 14.39 -5.14 9.79
CA ASN A 121 15.10 -5.54 10.99
C ASN A 121 15.09 -7.08 11.13
N SER A 122 16.14 -7.63 11.74
CA SER A 122 16.29 -9.05 12.11
C SER A 122 15.04 -9.62 12.82
N ARG A 123 14.36 -8.82 13.65
CA ARG A 123 13.12 -9.23 14.33
C ARG A 123 11.98 -9.47 13.34
N THR A 124 11.76 -8.53 12.42
CA THR A 124 10.72 -8.64 11.40
C THR A 124 11.01 -9.80 10.45
N LYS A 125 12.28 -9.98 10.07
CA LYS A 125 12.72 -11.12 9.26
C LYS A 125 12.47 -12.47 9.94
N ARG A 126 12.70 -12.57 11.26
CA ARG A 126 12.38 -13.82 12.00
C ARG A 126 10.88 -14.09 12.09
N ARG A 127 10.05 -13.06 12.18
CA ARG A 127 8.59 -13.21 12.30
C ARG A 127 7.90 -13.47 10.96
N ALA A 128 8.36 -12.83 9.90
CA ALA A 128 7.67 -12.79 8.61
C ALA A 128 8.60 -13.05 7.42
N GLY A 129 9.74 -13.68 7.63
CA GLY A 129 10.72 -13.95 6.58
C GLY A 129 10.17 -14.82 5.44
N SER A 130 9.13 -15.62 5.67
CA SER A 130 8.47 -16.42 4.63
C SER A 130 7.61 -15.60 3.68
N ILE A 131 7.11 -14.44 4.12
CA ILE A 131 6.24 -13.55 3.32
C ILE A 131 6.98 -12.31 2.82
N ILE A 132 8.14 -11.98 3.42
CA ILE A 132 8.97 -10.85 3.02
C ILE A 132 9.78 -11.22 1.77
N SER A 133 9.47 -10.54 0.69
CA SER A 133 10.27 -10.46 -0.52
C SER A 133 11.15 -9.22 -0.48
N TYR A 134 12.40 -9.40 -0.91
CA TYR A 134 13.33 -8.29 -1.06
C TYR A 134 13.35 -7.85 -2.51
N LEU A 135 13.40 -6.55 -2.76
CA LEU A 135 13.78 -6.08 -4.08
C LEU A 135 15.23 -6.52 -4.31
N CYS A 136 15.43 -7.51 -5.19
CA CYS A 136 16.75 -7.91 -5.64
C CYS A 136 17.24 -6.84 -6.60
N VAL A 137 18.11 -5.96 -6.12
CA VAL A 137 18.98 -5.20 -7.01
C VAL A 137 20.22 -6.08 -7.17
N ASP A 138 20.14 -7.04 -8.09
CA ASP A 138 21.35 -7.70 -8.59
C ASP A 138 22.18 -6.59 -9.25
N LEU A 139 23.30 -6.26 -8.59
CA LEU A 139 24.35 -5.35 -9.04
C LEU A 139 25.56 -6.22 -9.37
#